data_AF-A0A8J4QKP0-F1
#
_entry.id   AF-A0A8J4QKP0-F1
#
_cell.length_a   1.000
_cell.length_b   1.000
_cell.length_c   1.000
_cell.angle_alpha   90.00
_cell.angle_beta   90.00
_cell.angle_gamma   90.00
#
_symmetry.space_group_name_H-M   'P 1'
#
loop_
_entity.id
_entity.type
_entity.pdbx_description
1 polymer ?
#
loop_
_entity_poly.entity_id
_entity_poly.type
_entity_poly.pdbx_seq_one_letter_code
_entity_poly.pdbx_strand_id
1 'polypeptide(L)'
;GREIPIVHRVIKVHERQDTGEVDVLTKGDNNYGDDRLLYAHGQLWLQRHHIMGRAVGFLPYVGWVTIIMTEKPIIKYILIGALGLLVITSKD
;
A
#
# COMPACT_ATOMS: atom_id res chain seq x y z
N GLY A 1 -17.27 8.81 3.49
CA GLY A 1 -15.80 8.74 3.62
C GLY A 1 -15.16 9.15 2.32
N ARG A 2 -13.84 9.31 2.27
CA ARG A 2 -13.13 9.53 1.00
C ARG A 2 -13.15 8.24 0.17
N GLU A 3 -13.28 8.37 -1.16
CA GLU A 3 -13.27 7.21 -2.08
C GLU A 3 -11.86 6.63 -2.30
N ILE A 4 -10.83 7.39 -1.94
CA ILE A 4 -9.43 6.98 -2.14
C ILE A 4 -9.09 5.89 -1.11
N PRO A 5 -8.67 4.69 -1.53
CA PRO A 5 -8.20 3.67 -0.62
C PRO A 5 -6.86 4.08 -0.03
N ILE A 6 -6.71 3.92 1.28
CA ILE A 6 -5.50 4.29 2.00
C ILE A 6 -5.05 3.08 2.81
N VAL A 7 -3.73 2.88 2.89
CA VAL A 7 -3.14 1.84 3.71
C VAL A 7 -2.96 2.38 5.13
N HIS A 8 -3.56 1.70 6.10
CA HIS A 8 -3.44 2.03 7.51
C HIS A 8 -3.07 0.80 8.34
N ARG A 9 -2.50 1.04 9.53
CA ARG A 9 -2.21 0.00 10.52
C ARG A 9 -3.44 -0.24 11.38
N VAL A 10 -3.77 -1.49 11.65
CA VAL A 10 -4.79 -1.85 12.64
C VAL A 10 -4.23 -1.66 14.05
N ILE A 11 -4.95 -0.91 14.89
CA ILE A 11 -4.58 -0.67 16.30
C ILE A 11 -5.51 -1.36 17.30
N LYS A 12 -6.76 -1.63 16.91
CA LYS A 12 -7.72 -2.35 17.76
C LYS A 12 -8.64 -3.22 16.91
N VAL A 13 -8.93 -4.42 17.43
CA VAL A 13 -9.90 -5.36 16.84
C VAL A 13 -10.86 -5.74 17.94
N HIS A 14 -12.15 -5.66 17.65
CA HIS A 14 -13.22 -6.15 18.51
C HIS A 14 -14.06 -7.16 17.72
N GLU A 15 -14.26 -8.34 18.29
CA GLU A 15 -15.06 -9.41 17.69
C GLU A 15 -16.32 -9.60 18.54
N ARG A 16 -17.48 -9.43 17.91
CA ARG A 16 -18.78 -9.61 18.54
C ARG A 16 -19.13 -11.09 18.55
N GLN A 17 -19.23 -11.68 19.74
CA GLN A 17 -19.46 -13.13 19.91
C GLN A 17 -20.85 -13.59 19.44
N ASP A 18 -21.81 -12.67 19.44
CA ASP A 18 -23.20 -12.86 19.07
C ASP A 18 -23.42 -12.88 17.55
N THR A 19 -22.72 -12.04 16.80
CA THR A 19 -22.91 -11.89 15.34
C THR A 19 -21.70 -12.36 14.51
N GLY A 20 -20.55 -12.57 15.13
CA GLY A 20 -19.28 -12.82 14.43
C GLY A 20 -18.75 -11.59 13.68
N GLU A 21 -19.33 -10.41 13.91
CA GLU A 21 -18.87 -9.18 13.28
C GLU A 21 -17.53 -8.73 13.89
N VAL A 22 -16.64 -8.24 13.01
CA VAL A 22 -15.33 -7.74 13.38
C VAL A 22 -15.26 -6.24 13.14
N ASP A 23 -15.10 -5.49 14.22
CA ASP A 23 -14.91 -4.05 14.25
C ASP A 23 -13.43 -3.71 14.39
N VAL A 24 -12.92 -2.90 13.46
CA VAL A 24 -11.50 -2.55 13.35
C VAL A 24 -11.30 -1.05 13.52
N LEU A 25 -10.28 -0.68 14.30
CA LEU A 25 -9.80 0.70 14.40
C LEU A 25 -8.41 0.80 13.79
N THR A 26 -8.18 1.83 12.98
CA THR A 26 -6.91 2.01 12.25
C THR A 26 -6.17 3.29 12.64
N LYS A 27 -4.88 3.30 12.34
CA LYS A 27 -3.98 4.46 12.40
C LYS A 27 -3.02 4.48 11.20
N GLY A 28 -2.93 5.60 10.49
CA GLY A 28 -2.03 5.75 9.34
C GLY A 28 -0.62 6.20 9.71
N ASP A 29 -0.51 7.30 10.44
CA ASP A 29 0.72 8.04 10.74
C ASP A 29 1.05 8.05 12.25
N ASN A 30 2.18 8.66 12.60
CA ASN A 30 2.62 8.77 13.99
C ASN A 30 2.08 10.04 14.66
N ASN A 31 0.75 10.18 14.74
CA ASN A 31 0.11 11.27 15.47
C ASN A 31 -0.42 10.80 16.84
N TYR A 32 -1.03 11.67 17.65
CA TYR A 32 -1.65 11.25 18.92
C TYR A 32 -3.04 10.61 18.73
N GLY A 33 -3.76 10.91 17.65
CA GLY A 33 -5.13 10.47 17.39
C GLY A 33 -5.26 9.12 16.66
N ASP A 34 -6.49 8.65 16.46
CA ASP A 34 -6.80 7.53 15.56
C ASP A 34 -7.39 8.07 14.23
N ASP A 35 -7.60 7.20 13.23
CA ASP A 35 -8.07 7.62 11.90
C ASP A 35 -9.58 7.89 11.84
N ARG A 36 -10.32 7.97 12.96
CA ARG A 36 -11.79 8.10 12.93
C ARG A 36 -12.28 9.33 12.18
N LEU A 37 -11.51 10.42 12.19
CA LEU A 37 -11.81 11.64 11.43
C LEU A 37 -11.78 11.43 9.91
N LEU A 38 -11.13 10.37 9.43
CA LEU A 38 -11.05 10.01 8.01
C LEU A 38 -12.20 9.10 7.56
N TYR A 39 -12.96 8.54 8.50
CA TYR A 39 -14.09 7.66 8.21
C TYR A 39 -15.31 8.44 7.70
N ALA A 40 -16.39 7.73 7.32
CA ALA A 40 -17.65 8.39 7.02
C ALA A 40 -18.23 9.09 8.27
N HIS A 41 -19.07 10.09 8.08
CA HIS A 41 -19.68 10.82 9.19
C HIS A 41 -20.43 9.84 10.12
N GLY A 42 -20.10 9.86 11.41
CA GLY A 42 -20.70 8.97 12.42
C GLY A 42 -20.14 7.53 12.45
N GLN A 43 -19.18 7.20 11.58
CA GLN A 43 -18.53 5.89 11.57
C GLN A 43 -17.37 5.87 12.55
N LEU A 44 -17.44 4.98 13.55
CA LEU A 44 -16.40 4.83 14.58
C LEU A 44 -15.49 3.62 14.36
N TRP A 45 -15.94 2.66 13.56
CA TRP A 45 -15.31 1.37 13.34
C TRP A 45 -15.39 0.97 11.86
N LEU A 46 -14.36 0.26 11.39
CA LEU A 46 -14.32 -0.37 10.09
C LEU A 46 -14.73 -1.83 10.22
N GLN A 47 -15.79 -2.21 9.52
CA GLN A 47 -16.19 -3.61 9.37
C GLN A 47 -15.46 -4.29 8.19
N ARG A 48 -15.47 -5.63 8.14
CA ARG A 48 -14.77 -6.43 7.11
C ARG A 48 -15.04 -5.98 5.66
N HIS A 49 -16.25 -5.56 5.34
CA HIS A 49 -16.60 -5.13 3.98
C HIS A 49 -15.97 -3.78 3.58
N HIS A 50 -15.47 -3.00 4.53
CA HIS A 50 -14.71 -1.78 4.27
C HIS A 50 -13.21 -2.07 3.99
N ILE A 51 -12.75 -3.29 4.23
CA ILE A 51 -11.35 -3.68 4.11
C ILE A 51 -11.12 -4.30 2.74
N MET A 52 -10.38 -3.59 1.88
CA MET A 52 -10.04 -4.09 0.54
C MET A 52 -9.04 -5.26 0.56
N GLY A 53 -8.13 -5.27 1.54
CA GLY A 53 -7.10 -6.30 1.64
C GLY A 53 -6.16 -6.09 2.83
N ARG A 54 -5.23 -7.04 3.00
CA ARG A 54 -4.20 -7.01 4.05
C ARG A 54 -2.81 -7.06 3.41
N ALA A 55 -1.92 -6.17 3.85
CA ALA A 55 -0.51 -6.25 3.49
C ALA A 55 0.10 -7.52 4.08
N VAL A 56 0.64 -8.40 3.23
CA VAL A 56 1.24 -9.69 3.64
C VAL A 56 2.76 -9.71 3.57
N GLY A 57 3.36 -8.72 2.92
CA GLY A 57 4.81 -8.60 2.78
C GLY A 57 5.20 -7.17 2.43
N PHE A 58 6.47 -6.84 2.69
CA PHE A 58 7.07 -5.59 2.30
C PHE A 58 8.42 -5.88 1.63
N LEU A 59 8.71 -5.18 0.53
CA LEU A 59 9.99 -5.27 -0.14
C LEU A 59 10.78 -4.00 0.16
N PRO A 60 11.68 -4.02 1.18
CA PRO A 60 12.52 -2.87 1.43
C PRO A 60 13.46 -2.66 0.24
N TYR A 61 13.89 -1.42 0.03
CA TYR A 61 14.87 -1.01 -0.98
C TYR A 61 14.44 -1.04 -2.45
N VAL A 62 13.37 -1.73 -2.85
CA VAL A 62 12.90 -1.71 -4.27
C VAL A 62 12.66 -0.30 -4.79
N GLY A 63 12.18 0.61 -3.94
CA GLY A 63 12.00 2.01 -4.29
C GLY A 63 13.29 2.74 -4.69
N TRP A 64 14.46 2.28 -4.24
CA TRP A 64 15.74 2.88 -4.63
C TRP A 64 16.03 2.71 -6.11
N VAL A 65 15.63 1.57 -6.70
CA VAL A 65 15.77 1.34 -8.14
C VAL A 65 14.97 2.38 -8.91
N THR A 66 13.73 2.66 -8.48
CA THR A 66 12.88 3.69 -9.08
C THR A 66 13.47 5.08 -8.93
N ILE A 67 13.99 5.41 -7.74
CA ILE A 67 14.64 6.71 -7.47
C ILE A 67 15.84 6.89 -8.41
N ILE A 68 16.74 5.90 -8.48
CA ILE A 68 17.92 5.95 -9.34
C ILE A 68 17.54 6.11 -10.82
N MET A 69 16.55 5.36 -11.31
CA MET A 69 16.06 5.49 -12.69
C MET A 69 15.45 6.86 -12.98
N THR A 70 14.85 7.50 -11.97
CA THR A 70 14.21 8.82 -12.10
C THR A 70 15.24 9.94 -12.04
N GLU A 71 16.17 9.89 -11.09
CA GLU A 71 17.18 10.94 -10.90
C GLU A 71 18.32 10.87 -11.92
N LYS A 72 18.64 9.67 -12.41
CA LYS A 72 19.70 9.45 -13.42
C LYS A 72 19.12 8.84 -14.69
N PRO A 73 18.51 9.64 -15.57
CA PRO A 73 17.86 9.14 -16.79
C PRO A 73 18.83 8.39 -17.73
N ILE A 74 20.13 8.66 -17.65
CA ILE A 74 21.18 7.93 -18.37
C ILE A 74 21.11 6.42 -18.05
N ILE A 75 20.91 6.05 -16.78
CA ILE A 75 20.82 4.63 -16.37
C ILE A 75 19.62 3.96 -17.02
N LYS A 76 18.48 4.67 -17.10
CA LYS A 76 17.27 4.18 -17.80
C LYS A 76 17.57 3.89 -19.28
N TYR A 77 18.25 4.80 -19.98
CA TYR A 77 18.58 4.61 -21.39
C TYR A 77 19.59 3.47 -21.62
N ILE A 78 20.60 3.34 -20.76
CA ILE A 78 21.54 2.21 -20.80
C ILE A 78 20.79 0.89 -20.64
N LEU A 79 19.88 0.81 -19.68
CA LEU A 79 19.10 -0.41 -19.41
C LEU A 79 18.24 -0.79 -20.62
N ILE A 80 17.50 0.17 -21.20
CA ILE A 80 16.70 -0.06 -22.41
C ILE A 80 17.59 -0.48 -23.59
N GLY A 81 18.74 0.18 -23.77
CA GLY A 81 19.69 -0.16 -24.84
C GLY A 81 20.27 -1.57 -24.68
N ALA A 82 20.65 -1.97 -23.47
CA ALA A 82 21.15 -3.31 -23.17
C ALA A 82 20.08 -4.38 -23.39
N LEU A 83 18.83 -4.13 -22.97
CA LEU A 83 17.69 -5.02 -23.23
C LEU A 83 17.42 -5.15 -24.73
N GLY A 84 17.44 -4.04 -25.47
CA GLY A 84 17.27 -4.05 -26.93
C GLY A 84 18.36 -4.85 -27.63
N LEU A 85 19.63 -4.64 -27.24
CA LEU A 85 20.77 -5.39 -27.77
C LEU A 85 20.65 -6.88 -27.43
N LEU A 86 20.28 -7.22 -26.20
CA LEU A 86 20.09 -8.60 -25.77
C LEU A 86 19.02 -9.30 -26.60
N VAL A 87 17.87 -8.64 -26.83
CA VAL A 87 16.78 -9.20 -27.66
C VAL A 87 17.22 -9.43 -29.11
N ILE A 88 18.00 -8.52 -29.69
CA ILE A 88 18.53 -8.67 -31.05
C ILE A 88 19.51 -9.84 -31.12
N THR A 89 20.42 -9.95 -30.16
CA THR A 89 21.47 -10.98 -30.13
C THR A 89 20.94 -12.35 -29.67
N SER A 90 19.84 -12.39 -28.91
CA SER A 90 19.20 -13.64 -28.47
C SER A 90 18.30 -14.26 -29.53
N LYS A 91 18.12 -13.60 -30.68
CA LYS A 91 17.26 -14.08 -31.76
C LYS A 91 18.11 -14.88 -32.77
N ASP A 92 18.50 -16.07 -32.32
CA ASP A 92 18.92 -17.23 -33.12
C ASP A 92 18.23 -18.47 -32.52
#